data_AF-A0A0A1WQI0-F1
#
_entry.id   AF-A0A0A1WQI0-F1
#
_cell.length_a   1.000
_cell.length_b   1.000
_cell.length_c   1.000
_cell.angle_alpha   90.00
_cell.angle_beta   90.00
_cell.angle_gamma   90.00
#
_symmetry.space_group_name_H-M   'P 1'
#
loop_
_entity.id
_entity.type
_entity.pdbx_description
1 polymer ?
#
loop_
_entity_poly.entity_id
_entity_poly.type
_entity_poly.pdbx_seq_one_letter_code
_entity_poly.pdbx_strand_id
1 'polypeptide(L)'
;MDFMIDVDSETDVFELYKIDTLLELMFLATLPEWGRRGVASELARYTIQLARELSEGVGVDEVHPQLRDKRPKAVTAIFTSIFSQKAGRSQNFKVINSVPYTRFTFNGKTFDQTINPLHKTSEHVVFLL
;
A
#
# COMPACT_ATOMS: atom_id res chain seq x y z
N MET A 1 -1.20 16.08 12.29
CA MET A 1 -0.03 15.20 12.11
C MET A 1 -0.43 14.32 10.97
N ASP A 2 0.23 14.47 9.84
CA ASP A 2 -0.32 13.99 8.58
C ASP A 2 0.62 12.91 8.03
N PHE A 3 0.91 11.91 8.87
CA PHE A 3 1.87 10.84 8.60
C PHE A 3 1.74 10.22 7.21
N MET A 4 0.52 9.91 6.78
CA MET A 4 0.29 9.33 5.45
C MET A 4 0.60 10.32 4.33
N ILE A 5 0.21 11.58 4.50
CA ILE A 5 0.51 12.66 3.53
C ILE A 5 2.02 12.85 3.43
N ASP A 6 2.72 12.90 4.56
CA ASP A 6 4.18 13.07 4.60
C ASP A 6 4.89 11.91 3.89
N VAL A 7 4.57 10.66 4.23
CA VAL A 7 5.18 9.46 3.61
C VAL A 7 4.89 9.36 2.11
N ASP A 8 3.66 9.67 1.69
CA ASP A 8 3.26 9.63 0.28
C ASP A 8 3.95 10.74 -0.53
N SER A 9 4.05 11.96 0.03
CA SER A 9 4.69 13.12 -0.61
C SER A 9 6.20 12.98 -0.82
N GLU A 10 6.88 12.10 -0.09
CA GLU A 10 8.32 11.85 -0.25
C GLU A 10 8.66 11.14 -1.57
N THR A 11 7.70 10.48 -2.21
CA THR A 11 7.93 9.77 -3.46
C THR A 11 6.68 9.79 -4.32
N ASP A 12 6.67 10.67 -5.31
CA ASP A 12 5.63 10.72 -6.32
C ASP A 12 5.72 9.49 -7.25
N VAL A 13 4.76 8.57 -7.09
CA VAL A 13 4.68 7.33 -7.88
C VAL A 13 4.37 7.63 -9.36
N PHE A 14 3.56 8.65 -9.62
CA PHE A 14 3.16 9.04 -10.97
C PHE A 14 4.37 9.57 -11.74
N GLU A 15 5.17 10.45 -11.13
CA GLU A 15 6.41 10.96 -11.73
C GLU A 15 7.46 9.85 -11.89
N LEU A 16 7.67 9.03 -10.85
CA LEU A 16 8.69 7.98 -10.82
C LEU A 16 8.49 6.95 -11.95
N TYR A 17 7.24 6.58 -12.24
CA TYR A 17 6.91 5.57 -13.22
C TYR A 17 6.27 6.10 -14.50
N LYS A 18 6.05 7.42 -14.60
CA LYS A 18 5.38 8.07 -15.74
C LYS A 18 4.00 7.47 -16.01
N ILE A 19 3.23 7.26 -14.96
CA ILE A 19 1.86 6.75 -15.00
C ILE A 19 0.88 7.86 -14.60
N ASP A 20 -0.40 7.70 -14.93
CA ASP A 20 -1.46 8.69 -14.65
C ASP A 20 -2.57 8.15 -13.74
N THR A 21 -2.57 6.84 -13.49
CA THR A 21 -3.60 6.13 -12.75
C THR A 21 -2.97 4.93 -12.03
N LEU A 22 -3.34 4.74 -10.77
CA LEU A 22 -3.00 3.58 -9.97
C LEU A 22 -4.20 3.14 -9.13
N LEU A 23 -4.14 1.94 -8.58
CA LEU A 23 -5.06 1.47 -7.55
C LEU A 23 -4.32 1.46 -6.21
N GLU A 24 -4.89 2.07 -5.18
CA GLU A 24 -4.28 2.08 -3.85
C GLU A 24 -4.89 0.99 -2.95
N LEU A 25 -4.05 0.11 -2.39
CA LEU A 25 -4.42 -0.78 -1.30
C LEU A 25 -4.38 0.01 0.02
N MET A 26 -5.41 0.82 0.25
CA MET A 26 -5.46 1.76 1.37
C MET A 26 -5.47 1.05 2.73
N PHE A 27 -6.19 -0.07 2.86
CA PHE A 27 -6.25 -0.85 4.10
C PHE A 27 -6.10 -2.33 3.84
N LEU A 28 -5.25 -2.97 4.64
CA LEU A 28 -5.06 -4.42 4.66
C LEU A 28 -5.09 -4.90 6.11
N ALA A 29 -6.15 -5.63 6.47
CA ALA A 29 -6.35 -6.13 7.82
C ALA A 29 -6.84 -7.57 7.79
N THR A 30 -6.48 -8.31 8.83
CA THR A 30 -6.97 -9.67 9.08
C THR A 30 -7.33 -9.78 10.55
N LEU A 31 -8.45 -10.44 10.84
CA LEU A 31 -8.80 -10.78 12.22
C LEU A 31 -7.72 -11.69 12.85
N PRO A 32 -7.35 -11.51 14.13
CA PRO A 32 -6.26 -12.25 14.78
C PRO A 32 -6.40 -13.77 14.71
N GLU A 33 -7.61 -14.31 14.85
CA GLU A 33 -7.93 -15.74 14.77
C GLU A 33 -7.70 -16.35 13.38
N TRP A 34 -7.59 -15.50 12.35
CA TRP A 34 -7.22 -15.86 10.98
C TRP A 34 -5.74 -15.61 10.67
N GLY A 35 -4.95 -15.19 11.65
CA GLY A 35 -3.52 -14.95 11.52
C GLY A 35 -2.75 -16.20 11.08
N ARG A 36 -1.63 -16.00 10.38
CA ARG A 36 -0.73 -17.06 9.87
C ARG A 36 -1.36 -18.04 8.87
N ARG A 37 -2.52 -17.71 8.30
CA ARG A 37 -3.19 -18.52 7.26
C ARG A 37 -3.00 -17.98 5.83
N GLY A 38 -2.13 -16.99 5.66
CA GLY A 38 -1.87 -16.36 4.35
C GLY A 38 -2.93 -15.36 3.87
N VAL A 39 -3.98 -15.08 4.66
CA VAL A 39 -5.10 -14.21 4.25
C VAL A 39 -4.63 -12.83 3.77
N ALA A 40 -3.70 -12.18 4.47
CA ALA A 40 -3.20 -10.86 4.06
C ALA A 40 -2.45 -10.90 2.71
N SER A 41 -1.69 -11.97 2.45
CA SER A 41 -1.00 -12.16 1.18
C SER A 41 -2.00 -12.40 0.05
N GLU A 42 -3.04 -13.21 0.28
CA GLU A 42 -4.08 -13.46 -0.71
C GLU A 42 -4.90 -12.20 -1.01
N LEU A 43 -5.24 -11.39 -0.01
CA LEU A 43 -5.91 -10.10 -0.22
C LEU A 43 -5.07 -9.16 -1.08
N ALA A 44 -3.76 -9.06 -0.82
CA ALA A 44 -2.85 -8.29 -1.66
C ALA A 44 -2.79 -8.86 -3.10
N ARG A 45 -2.76 -10.19 -3.25
CA ARG A 45 -2.79 -10.87 -4.56
C ARG A 45 -4.06 -10.55 -5.34
N TYR A 46 -5.22 -10.67 -4.70
CA TYR A 46 -6.51 -10.36 -5.32
C TYR A 46 -6.66 -8.88 -5.65
N THR A 47 -6.03 -7.99 -4.87
CA THR A 47 -5.97 -6.57 -5.20
C THR A 47 -5.18 -6.32 -6.49
N ILE A 48 -4.04 -6.99 -6.66
CA ILE A 48 -3.26 -6.96 -7.91
C ILE A 48 -4.09 -7.50 -9.08
N GLN A 49 -4.79 -8.63 -8.86
CA GLN A 49 -5.64 -9.22 -9.89
C GLN A 49 -6.76 -8.26 -10.31
N LEU A 50 -7.48 -7.66 -9.36
CA LEU A 50 -8.51 -6.66 -9.63
C LEU A 50 -7.94 -5.48 -10.42
N ALA A 51 -6.76 -4.98 -10.04
CA ALA A 51 -6.12 -3.89 -10.77
C ALA A 51 -5.79 -4.29 -12.23
N ARG A 52 -5.34 -5.53 -12.48
CA ARG A 52 -5.12 -6.04 -13.84
C ARG A 52 -6.41 -6.11 -14.64
N GLU A 53 -7.46 -6.71 -14.07
CA GLU A 53 -8.78 -6.80 -14.70
C GLU A 53 -9.32 -5.41 -15.07
N LEU A 54 -9.27 -4.45 -14.13
CA LEU A 54 -9.65 -3.07 -14.38
C LEU A 54 -8.78 -2.41 -15.46
N SER A 55 -7.48 -2.71 -15.52
CA SER A 55 -6.56 -2.17 -16.55
C SER A 55 -6.89 -2.67 -17.96
N GLU A 56 -7.51 -3.85 -18.07
CA GLU A 56 -7.97 -4.47 -19.32
C GLU A 56 -9.42 -4.10 -19.67
N GLY A 57 -10.11 -3.36 -18.79
CA GLY A 57 -11.50 -2.95 -18.97
C GLY A 57 -12.53 -3.95 -18.41
N VAL A 58 -12.09 -4.99 -17.71
CA VAL A 58 -12.97 -5.96 -17.04
C VAL A 58 -13.50 -5.36 -15.74
N GLY A 59 -14.81 -5.45 -15.50
CA GLY A 59 -15.45 -4.98 -14.26
C GLY A 59 -15.57 -3.46 -14.10
N VAL A 60 -15.18 -2.67 -15.10
CA VAL A 60 -15.21 -1.19 -15.01
C VAL A 60 -16.62 -0.63 -14.82
N ASP A 61 -17.65 -1.35 -15.24
CA ASP A 61 -19.05 -0.92 -15.06
C ASP A 61 -19.48 -0.88 -13.59
N GLU A 62 -18.82 -1.64 -12.71
CA GLU A 62 -19.02 -1.59 -11.26
C GLU A 62 -18.35 -0.38 -10.60
N VAL A 63 -17.44 0.29 -11.32
CA VAL A 63 -16.78 1.52 -10.86
C VAL A 63 -17.66 2.73 -11.19
N HIS A 64 -17.57 3.76 -10.34
CA HIS A 64 -18.24 5.03 -10.53
C HIS A 64 -18.02 5.56 -11.98
N PRO A 65 -19.08 6.04 -12.67
CA PRO A 65 -19.01 6.42 -14.09
C PRO A 65 -17.84 7.32 -14.48
N GLN A 66 -17.47 8.27 -13.63
CA GLN A 66 -16.37 9.22 -13.89
C GLN A 66 -14.97 8.58 -13.87
N LEU A 67 -14.83 7.39 -13.29
CA LEU A 67 -13.56 6.67 -13.19
C LEU A 67 -13.47 5.53 -14.21
N ARG A 68 -14.53 5.28 -14.99
CA ARG A 68 -14.61 4.15 -15.92
C ARG A 68 -13.63 4.21 -17.08
N ASP A 69 -12.99 5.34 -17.34
CA ASP A 69 -11.90 5.46 -18.33
C ASP A 69 -10.50 5.48 -17.68
N LYS A 70 -10.44 5.49 -16.35
CA LYS A 70 -9.19 5.49 -15.58
C LYS A 70 -8.71 4.05 -15.41
N ARG A 71 -7.77 3.64 -16.26
CA ARG A 71 -7.18 2.30 -16.25
C ARG A 71 -5.93 2.31 -15.34
N PRO A 72 -5.94 1.62 -14.19
CA PRO A 72 -4.77 1.59 -13.33
C PRO A 72 -3.56 1.01 -14.08
N LYS A 73 -2.37 1.52 -13.77
CA LYS A 73 -1.08 1.05 -14.31
C LYS A 73 -0.19 0.43 -13.24
N ALA A 74 -0.58 0.59 -11.99
CA ALA A 74 0.12 0.05 -10.84
C ALA A 74 -0.85 -0.17 -9.68
N VAL A 75 -0.42 -0.97 -8.71
CA VAL A 75 -0.97 -0.98 -7.35
C VAL A 75 0.04 -0.32 -6.41
N THR A 76 -0.40 0.59 -5.55
CA THR A 76 0.44 1.18 -4.50
C THR A 76 -0.10 0.91 -3.10
N ALA A 77 0.77 0.98 -2.09
CA ALA A 77 0.39 0.90 -0.69
C ALA A 77 1.44 1.52 0.23
N ILE A 78 1.02 1.95 1.42
CA ILE A 78 1.92 2.24 2.55
C ILE A 78 1.81 1.10 3.57
N PHE A 79 2.81 0.23 3.63
CA PHE A 79 2.85 -0.85 4.60
C PHE A 79 3.51 -0.40 5.91
N THR A 80 2.69 -0.24 6.94
CA THR A 80 3.07 0.31 8.25
C THR A 80 3.51 -0.74 9.28
N SER A 81 3.43 -2.02 8.96
CA SER A 81 3.90 -3.09 9.85
C SER A 81 4.84 -4.04 9.12
N ILE A 82 5.74 -4.70 9.87
CA ILE A 82 6.57 -5.78 9.32
C ILE A 82 5.73 -6.90 8.70
N PHE A 83 4.49 -7.10 9.18
CA PHE A 83 3.61 -8.15 8.68
C PHE A 83 3.05 -7.81 7.30
N SER A 84 2.55 -6.59 7.11
CA SER A 84 2.08 -6.11 5.82
C SER A 84 3.23 -5.96 4.81
N GLN A 85 4.41 -5.54 5.26
CA GLN A 85 5.64 -5.49 4.44
C GLN A 85 6.05 -6.88 3.93
N LYS A 86 5.95 -7.91 4.78
CA LYS A 86 6.17 -9.31 4.39
C LYS A 86 5.10 -9.81 3.42
N ALA A 87 3.83 -9.50 3.67
CA ALA A 87 2.75 -9.86 2.77
C ALA A 87 2.95 -9.24 1.38
N GLY A 88 3.28 -7.94 1.32
CA GLY A 88 3.62 -7.23 0.08
C GLY A 88 4.77 -7.87 -0.70
N ARG A 89 5.89 -8.16 -0.04
CA ARG A 89 7.04 -8.84 -0.67
C ARG A 89 6.68 -10.20 -1.23
N SER A 90 5.85 -10.98 -0.54
CA SER A 90 5.38 -12.27 -1.04
C SER A 90 4.60 -12.17 -2.35
N GLN A 91 4.05 -10.98 -2.65
CA GLN A 91 3.32 -10.66 -3.88
C GLN A 91 4.13 -9.77 -4.84
N ASN A 92 5.46 -9.68 -4.66
CA ASN A 92 6.38 -8.92 -5.52
C ASN A 92 6.17 -7.40 -5.56
N PHE A 93 5.55 -6.80 -4.53
CA PHE A 93 5.61 -5.35 -4.36
C PHE A 93 7.07 -4.90 -4.18
N LYS A 94 7.48 -3.87 -4.93
CA LYS A 94 8.78 -3.22 -4.83
C LYS A 94 8.69 -2.07 -3.84
N VAL A 95 9.64 -1.99 -2.91
CA VAL A 95 9.79 -0.83 -2.02
C VAL A 95 10.38 0.34 -2.80
N ILE A 96 9.71 1.49 -2.74
CA ILE A 96 10.15 2.73 -3.39
C ILE A 96 10.57 3.79 -2.36
N ASN A 97 10.02 3.74 -1.15
CA ASN A 97 10.48 4.54 -0.01
C ASN A 97 10.38 3.74 1.29
N SER A 98 11.28 3.97 2.23
CA SER A 98 11.23 3.42 3.58
C SER A 98 11.47 4.52 4.60
N VAL A 99 10.48 4.79 5.44
CA VAL A 99 10.49 5.91 6.38
C VAL A 99 10.56 5.41 7.82
N PRO A 100 11.60 5.76 8.59
CA PRO A 100 11.73 5.32 9.98
C PRO A 100 10.75 6.05 10.91
N TYR A 101 10.19 5.31 11.87
CA TYR A 101 9.26 5.84 12.85
C TYR A 101 9.87 6.82 13.86
N THR A 102 11.20 6.95 13.87
CA THR A 102 11.90 8.00 14.62
C THR A 102 11.66 9.41 14.06
N ARG A 103 11.23 9.54 12.81
CA ARG A 103 10.97 10.84 12.15
C ARG A 103 9.64 11.49 12.56
N PHE A 104 8.75 10.73 13.15
CA PHE A 104 7.36 11.11 13.38
C PHE A 104 7.08 11.21 14.87
N THR A 105 6.43 12.29 15.30
CA THR A 105 6.13 12.54 16.73
C THR A 105 4.65 12.76 16.99
N PHE A 106 4.16 12.23 18.10
CA PHE A 106 2.82 12.46 18.63
C PHE A 106 2.89 12.61 20.15
N ASN A 107 2.29 13.67 20.68
CA ASN A 107 2.34 14.01 22.12
C ASN A 107 3.77 14.03 22.70
N GLY A 108 4.73 14.60 21.96
CA GLY A 108 6.11 14.75 22.40
C GLY A 108 6.94 13.46 22.42
N LYS A 109 6.40 12.34 21.92
CA LYS A 109 7.11 11.08 21.74
C LYS A 109 7.18 10.70 20.27
N THR A 110 8.28 10.11 19.85
CA THR A 110 8.37 9.54 18.50
C THR A 110 7.50 8.28 18.37
N PHE A 111 7.15 7.90 17.15
CA PHE A 111 6.33 6.71 16.93
C PHE A 111 7.03 5.45 17.42
N ASP A 112 8.34 5.32 17.22
CA ASP A 112 9.11 4.16 17.70
C ASP A 112 9.16 4.05 19.24
N GLN A 113 8.87 5.12 19.98
CA GLN A 113 8.74 5.10 21.44
C GLN A 113 7.36 4.62 21.93
N THR A 114 6.36 4.54 21.05
CA THR A 114 4.96 4.29 21.45
C THR A 114 4.36 3.05 20.79
N ILE A 115 4.76 2.71 19.57
CA ILE A 115 4.30 1.51 18.86
C ILE A 115 5.11 0.29 19.28
N ASN A 116 4.64 -0.90 18.89
CA ASN A 116 5.40 -2.14 19.12
C ASN A 116 6.80 -2.04 18.49
N PRO A 117 7.88 -2.29 19.23
CA PRO A 117 9.25 -2.11 18.75
C PRO A 117 9.62 -3.02 17.58
N LEU A 118 8.80 -4.03 17.27
CA LEU A 118 8.90 -4.83 16.06
C LEU A 118 8.73 -3.99 14.77
N HIS A 119 7.99 -2.89 14.83
CA HIS A 119 7.74 -2.02 13.69
C HIS A 119 8.76 -0.86 13.72
N LYS A 120 9.64 -0.82 12.71
CA LYS A 120 10.75 0.16 12.65
C LYS A 120 10.54 1.24 11.60
N THR A 121 9.95 0.85 10.47
CA THR A 121 9.72 1.72 9.32
C THR A 121 8.31 1.47 8.79
N SER A 122 7.77 2.46 8.08
CA SER A 122 6.76 2.26 7.04
C SER A 122 7.44 2.13 5.69
N GLU A 123 6.79 1.47 4.75
CA GLU A 123 7.29 1.32 3.39
C GLU A 123 6.22 1.71 2.39
N HIS A 124 6.52 2.72 1.57
CA HIS A 124 5.75 3.00 0.36
C HIS A 124 6.22 1.99 -0.70
N VAL A 125 5.27 1.27 -1.27
CA VAL A 125 5.53 0.19 -2.21
C VAL A 125 4.70 0.32 -3.48
N VAL A 126 5.18 -0.29 -4.56
CA VAL A 126 4.47 -0.34 -5.84
C VAL A 126 4.55 -1.73 -6.46
N PHE A 127 3.50 -2.12 -7.17
CA PHE A 127 3.47 -3.23 -8.10
C PHE A 127 3.04 -2.68 -9.46
N LEU A 128 3.91 -2.74 -10.47
CA LEU A 128 3.55 -2.33 -11.84
C LEU A 128 2.77 -3.45 -12.54
N LEU A 129 1.71 -3.09 -13.25
CA LEU A 129 0.82 -4.07 -13.90
C LEU A 129 1.41 -4.69 -15.16
#